data_AF-A0A967SU59-F1
#
_entry.id   AF-A0A967SU59-F1
#
_cell.length_a   1.000
_cell.length_b   1.000
_cell.length_c   1.000
_cell.angle_alpha   90.00
_cell.angle_beta   90.00
_cell.angle_gamma   90.00
#
_symmetry.space_group_name_H-M   'P 1'
#
loop_
_entity.id
_entity.type
_entity.pdbx_description
1 polymer ?
#
loop_
_entity_poly.entity_id
_entity_poly.type
_entity_poly.pdbx_seq_one_letter_code
_entity_poly.pdbx_strand_id
1 'polypeptide(L)' 'RGVEAAFIPDADDIVDVIRESAEPGDVVLIMSNGGFGGIHDKLLDALARVDAG' A
#
# COMPACT_ATOMS: atom_id res chain seq x y z
N ARG A 1 -9.13 2.15 23.25
CA ARG A 1 -7.76 1.58 23.09
C ARG A 1 -7.33 1.92 21.67
N GLY A 2 -6.11 2.43 21.46
CA GLY A 2 -5.58 2.64 20.11
C GLY A 2 -5.31 1.31 19.42
N VAL A 3 -5.24 1.33 18.08
CA VAL A 3 -4.67 0.26 17.27
C VAL A 3 -3.17 0.53 17.08
N GLU A 4 -2.40 -0.48 16.69
CA GLU A 4 -1.00 -0.26 16.31
C GLU A 4 -0.94 0.62 15.05
N ALA A 5 0.03 1.54 15.05
CA ALA A 5 0.28 2.46 13.95
C ALA A 5 1.79 2.66 13.79
N ALA A 6 2.23 2.78 12.56
CA ALA A 6 3.62 3.07 12.22
C ALA A 6 3.72 4.44 11.53
N PHE A 7 4.84 5.13 11.75
CA PHE A 7 5.24 6.27 10.93
C PHE A 7 6.24 5.77 9.89
N ILE A 8 5.87 5.91 8.61
CA ILE A 8 6.69 5.53 7.47
C ILE A 8 6.81 6.80 6.61
N PRO A 9 8.04 7.28 6.36
CA PRO A 9 8.25 8.65 5.88
C PRO A 9 7.84 8.85 4.42
N ASP A 10 8.05 7.84 3.57
CA ASP A 10 7.90 7.98 2.13
C ASP A 10 6.84 7.03 1.56
N ALA A 11 6.20 7.46 0.48
CA ALA A 11 5.16 6.67 -0.19
C ALA A 11 5.69 5.33 -0.72
N ASP A 12 6.94 5.28 -1.17
CA ASP A 12 7.58 4.05 -1.64
C ASP A 12 7.75 3.04 -0.50
N ASP A 13 8.23 3.48 0.66
CA ASP A 13 8.37 2.61 1.84
C ASP A 13 7.00 2.10 2.33
N ILE A 14 5.96 2.92 2.26
CA ILE A 14 4.59 2.49 2.60
C ILE A 14 4.12 1.40 1.64
N VAL A 15 4.37 1.55 0.33
CA VAL A 15 4.02 0.56 -0.69
C VAL A 15 4.71 -0.77 -0.40
N ASP A 16 6.01 -0.74 -0.07
CA ASP A 16 6.78 -1.94 0.24
C ASP A 16 6.21 -2.67 1.47
N VAL A 17 5.91 -1.95 2.55
CA VAL A 17 5.31 -2.54 3.76
C VAL A 17 3.93 -3.18 3.47
N ILE A 18 3.09 -2.50 2.68
CA ILE A 18 1.78 -3.04 2.30
C ILE A 18 1.96 -4.28 1.41
N ARG A 19 2.86 -4.22 0.43
CA ARG A 19 3.12 -5.33 -0.49
C ARG A 19 3.58 -6.58 0.25
N GLU A 20 4.41 -6.45 1.27
CA GLU A 20 4.92 -7.58 2.06
C GLU A 20 3.88 -8.21 2.99
N SER A 21 2.83 -7.46 3.36
CA SER A 21 1.83 -7.88 4.34
C SER A 21 0.45 -8.18 3.76
N ALA A 22 0.14 -7.68 2.56
CA ALA A 22 -1.18 -7.83 1.95
C ALA A 22 -1.43 -9.26 1.44
N GLU A 23 -2.59 -9.80 1.78
CA GLU A 23 -3.06 -11.11 1.33
C GLU A 23 -4.29 -11.00 0.41
N PRO A 24 -4.56 -12.01 -0.44
CA PRO A 24 -5.78 -12.04 -1.23
C PRO A 24 -7.04 -11.95 -0.37
N GLY A 25 -7.83 -10.89 -0.58
CA GLY A 25 -9.05 -10.63 0.17
C GLY A 25 -8.95 -9.42 1.10
N ASP A 26 -7.74 -8.90 1.34
CA ASP A 26 -7.54 -7.68 2.12
C ASP A 26 -8.08 -6.44 1.41
N VAL A 27 -8.45 -5.44 2.21
CA VAL A 27 -8.88 -4.13 1.74
C VAL A 27 -7.95 -3.06 2.30
N VAL A 28 -7.28 -2.34 1.40
CA VAL A 28 -6.39 -1.22 1.74
C VAL A 28 -7.13 0.10 1.52
N LEU A 29 -7.29 0.90 2.58
CA LEU A 29 -7.89 2.24 2.51
C LEU A 29 -6.80 3.32 2.55
N ILE A 30 -6.67 4.07 1.46
CA ILE A 30 -5.78 5.23 1.37
C ILE A 30 -6.61 6.50 1.55
N MET A 31 -6.26 7.31 2.56
CA MET A 31 -6.91 8.61 2.79
C MET A 31 -5.88 9.71 2.64
N SER A 32 -5.97 10.46 1.54
CA SER A 32 -5.11 11.60 1.26
C SER A 32 -5.92 12.71 0.61
N ASN A 33 -5.59 13.96 0.94
CA ASN A 33 -6.18 15.15 0.32
C ASN A 33 -5.41 15.60 -0.94
N GLY A 34 -4.41 14.84 -1.40
CA GLY A 34 -3.59 15.14 -2.56
C GLY A 34 -2.88 13.90 -3.13
N GLY A 35 -1.96 14.10 -4.07
CA GLY A 35 -1.35 13.00 -4.83
C GLY A 35 -0.52 11.98 -4.04
N PHE A 36 -0.09 12.31 -2.81
CA PHE A 36 0.64 11.42 -1.89
C PHE A 36 1.77 10.62 -2.58
N GLY A 37 2.59 11.31 -3.38
CA GLY A 37 3.70 10.68 -4.10
C GLY A 37 3.28 9.65 -5.16
N GLY A 38 2.04 9.68 -5.64
CA GLY A 38 1.52 8.71 -6.62
C GLY A 38 1.20 7.34 -6.03
N ILE A 39 0.95 7.25 -4.72
CA ILE A 39 0.80 5.98 -3.99
C ILE A 39 -0.26 5.04 -4.57
N HIS A 40 -1.32 5.58 -5.18
CA HIS A 40 -2.38 4.79 -5.79
C HIS A 40 -1.85 3.93 -6.94
N ASP A 41 -1.13 4.53 -7.89
CA ASP A 41 -0.56 3.80 -9.03
C ASP A 41 0.54 2.84 -8.56
N LYS A 42 1.39 3.28 -7.62
CA LYS A 42 2.46 2.45 -7.05
C LYS A 42 1.92 1.18 -6.38
N LEU A 43 0.83 1.28 -5.61
CA LEU A 43 0.20 0.12 -4.98
C LEU A 43 -0.43 -0.83 -5.99
N LEU A 44 -1.08 -0.30 -7.03
CA LEU A 44 -1.65 -1.12 -8.10
C LEU A 44 -0.55 -1.89 -8.84
N ASP A 45 0.56 -1.24 -9.16
CA ASP A 45 1.72 -1.88 -9.80
C ASP A 45 2.38 -2.92 -8.88
N ALA A 46 2.56 -2.59 -7.60
CA ALA A 46 3.20 -3.46 -6.62
C ALA A 46 2.40 -4.72 -6.27
N LEU A 47 1.07 -4.61 -6.29
CA LEU A 47 0.13 -5.71 -5.97
C LEU A 47 -0.42 -6.41 -7.22
N ALA A 48 -0.07 -5.94 -8.42
CA ALA A 48 -0.47 -6.56 -9.66
C ALA A 48 -0.09 -8.04 -9.66
N ARG A 49 -1.04 -8.91 -9.98
CA ARG A 49 -0.76 -10.33 -10.14
C ARG A 49 0.17 -10.50 -11.33
N VAL A 50 1.29 -11.18 -11.13
CA VAL A 50 1.98 -11.82 -12.25
C VAL A 50 1.13 -13.04 -12.57
N ASP A 51 0.27 -12.90 -13.58
CA ASP A 51 -0.40 -14.07 -14.15
C ASP A 51 0.70 -14.99 -14.71
N ALA A 52 1.07 -16.00 -13.92
CA ALA A 52 1.83 -17.13 -14.39
C ALA A 52 0.90 -17.93 -15.29
N GLY A 53 0.94 -17.62 -16.59
CA GLY A 53 0.33 -18.44 -17.63
C GLY A 53 0.79 -19.89 -17.57
#